data_AF-A0A954LFP4-F1
#
_entry.id   AF-A0A954LFP4-F1
#
_cell.length_a   1.000
_cell.length_b   1.000
_cell.length_c   1.000
_cell.angle_alpha   90.00
_cell.angle_beta   90.00
_cell.angle_gamma   90.00
#
_symmetry.space_group_name_H-M   'P 1'
#
loop_
_entity.id
_entity.type
_entity.pdbx_description
1 polymer ?
#
loop_
_entity_poly.entity_id
_entity_poly.type
_entity_poly.pdbx_seq_one_letter_code
_entity_poly.pdbx_strand_id
1 'polypeptide(L)'
;MKSITFCPDHSLFARSSFRRFLLGVMALTGMMLPAVGQDTIDPARGMIYFIGMVTQADGATVQVDLGVAHHLRPQDRVAVFRSQDGIFAPLGLLEVSGCDSVSMHARKPVDFRPAFGDTVVYVRSLGDFGNADRHRDYVLETSLLAPAERRGYSTFGRRETAAALETIRRELPRWQRATTRIAGTVRGATAASRGEAASAGLLRQIDQYRRLEEFGVPILVAGPRWEAVMSVLRQPADLDLFAVSAAKEGITSEDASEFAEADQSSLPIGRTIRTLIQERMFDRSPEVQNLAAALSTMMILNAQRNEAAFLSREVRVSQFEWMVGDEQFVLDIRGVLQQYRDDLASQ
;
A
#
# COMPACT_ATOMS: atom_id res chain seq x y z
N MET A 1 53.71 -6.11 43.91
CA MET A 1 53.23 -6.96 45.03
C MET A 1 52.77 -6.05 46.17
N LYS A 2 51.53 -6.26 46.68
CA LYS A 2 50.87 -5.67 47.89
C LYS A 2 50.63 -4.15 47.83
N SER A 3 49.40 -3.66 47.58
CA SER A 3 48.23 -3.52 48.49
C SER A 3 48.55 -2.76 49.79
N ILE A 4 47.89 -1.61 49.99
CA ILE A 4 47.12 -1.23 51.19
C ILE A 4 46.19 -0.04 50.86
N THR A 5 44.97 -0.16 51.36
CA THR A 5 43.78 0.69 51.38
C THR A 5 43.86 1.79 52.45
N PHE A 6 43.18 2.93 52.29
CA PHE A 6 42.07 3.41 53.17
C PHE A 6 41.55 4.83 52.80
N CYS A 7 40.21 4.99 52.87
CA CYS A 7 39.37 6.20 52.79
C CYS A 7 39.58 7.17 54.00
N PRO A 8 38.81 8.28 54.25
CA PRO A 8 37.60 8.84 53.60
C PRO A 8 37.53 10.39 53.53
N ASP A 9 36.34 10.89 53.14
CA ASP A 9 35.64 12.07 53.67
C ASP A 9 35.34 13.32 52.80
N HIS A 10 34.12 13.80 53.08
CA HIS A 10 33.51 15.11 52.88
C HIS A 10 32.59 15.37 51.68
N SER A 11 31.32 15.34 52.08
CA SER A 11 30.10 15.83 51.47
C SER A 11 30.06 17.35 51.26
N LEU A 12 29.21 17.75 50.29
CA LEU A 12 28.41 18.97 50.25
C LEU A 12 29.15 20.32 50.18
N PHE A 13 29.09 21.00 49.03
CA PHE A 13 28.42 22.30 48.90
C PHE A 13 28.42 22.80 47.43
N ALA A 14 27.32 23.45 47.08
CA ALA A 14 27.17 24.45 46.01
C ALA A 14 27.23 23.99 44.53
N ARG A 15 26.06 23.87 43.91
CA ARG A 15 25.65 24.71 42.76
C ARG A 15 24.18 24.48 42.44
N SER A 16 23.35 25.18 43.21
CA SER A 16 22.03 25.62 42.78
C SER A 16 22.17 26.68 41.68
N SER A 17 21.11 26.85 40.88
CA SER A 17 20.80 28.04 40.08
C SER A 17 21.27 28.05 38.61
N PHE A 18 20.82 27.08 37.79
CA PHE A 18 20.78 27.30 36.32
C PHE A 18 19.66 26.54 35.58
N ARG A 19 18.55 26.22 36.26
CA ARG A 19 17.50 25.33 35.70
C ARG A 19 16.07 25.87 35.73
N ARG A 20 15.87 27.19 35.77
CA ARG A 20 14.51 27.79 35.85
C ARG A 20 14.23 28.90 34.85
N PHE A 21 14.71 28.79 33.61
CA PHE A 21 14.35 29.77 32.56
C PHE A 21 14.01 29.20 31.18
N LEU A 22 13.81 27.89 31.04
CA LEU A 22 13.37 27.25 29.78
C LEU A 22 12.18 26.31 30.02
N LEU A 23 11.22 26.78 30.81
CA LEU A 23 9.94 26.13 31.10
C LEU A 23 8.88 27.24 31.10
N GLY A 24 8.60 27.79 29.92
CA GLY A 24 7.73 28.96 29.81
C GLY A 24 7.23 29.36 28.42
N VAL A 25 7.41 28.54 27.38
CA VAL A 25 6.82 28.78 26.03
C VAL A 25 6.48 27.46 25.29
N MET A 26 6.02 26.43 26.00
CA MET A 26 5.57 25.15 25.41
C MET A 26 4.19 24.77 25.97
N ALA A 27 3.26 25.72 25.93
CA ALA A 27 1.88 25.50 26.30
C ALA A 27 1.00 26.45 25.49
N LEU A 28 0.89 26.20 24.18
CA LEU A 28 -0.27 26.50 23.33
C LEU A 28 0.11 26.25 21.86
N THR A 29 -0.06 25.00 21.41
CA THR A 29 -0.49 24.57 20.06
C THR A 29 -0.37 23.05 20.01
N GLY A 30 -1.08 22.38 20.93
CA GLY A 30 -1.38 20.97 20.80
C GLY A 30 -2.64 20.82 19.96
N MET A 31 -2.54 20.99 18.64
CA MET A 31 -3.50 20.35 17.75
C MET A 31 -3.13 18.87 17.73
N MET A 32 -3.67 18.14 18.71
CA MET A 32 -3.77 16.69 18.64
C MET A 32 -4.72 16.39 17.49
N LEU A 33 -4.16 16.09 16.32
CA LEU A 33 -4.87 15.32 15.31
C LEU A 33 -5.42 14.06 15.99
N PRO A 34 -6.69 13.69 15.81
CA PRO A 34 -7.21 12.46 16.36
C PRO A 34 -6.32 11.31 15.87
N ALA A 35 -5.91 10.44 16.78
CA ALA A 35 -5.25 9.20 16.46
C ALA A 35 -6.18 8.43 15.50
N VAL A 36 -5.82 8.43 14.22
CA VAL A 36 -6.50 7.69 13.17
C VAL A 36 -6.63 6.24 13.63
N GLY A 37 -7.87 5.74 13.65
CA GLY A 37 -8.23 4.45 14.19
C GLY A 37 -7.30 3.34 13.72
N GLN A 38 -6.77 2.57 14.68
CA GLN A 38 -6.31 1.24 14.37
C GLN A 38 -7.55 0.40 14.08
N ASP A 39 -7.96 0.35 12.81
CA ASP A 39 -9.01 -0.55 12.34
C ASP A 39 -8.64 -1.98 12.75
N THR A 40 -9.30 -2.49 13.79
CA THR A 40 -9.22 -3.90 14.15
C THR A 40 -9.98 -4.68 13.10
N ILE A 41 -9.26 -5.18 12.11
CA ILE A 41 -9.80 -6.10 11.12
C ILE A 41 -9.80 -7.51 11.74
N ASP A 42 -10.82 -8.31 11.41
CA ASP A 42 -10.83 -9.74 11.73
C ASP A 42 -9.49 -10.37 11.33
N PRO A 43 -8.74 -11.03 12.23
CA PRO A 43 -7.43 -11.60 11.95
C PRO A 43 -7.40 -12.55 10.74
N ALA A 44 -8.54 -13.12 10.34
CA ALA A 44 -8.68 -13.90 9.11
C ALA A 44 -8.61 -13.08 7.80
N ARG A 45 -8.69 -11.75 7.89
CA ARG A 45 -8.84 -10.82 6.75
C ARG A 45 -7.60 -9.95 6.49
N GLY A 46 -6.53 -10.08 7.26
CA GLY A 46 -5.28 -9.36 6.99
C GLY A 46 -4.71 -9.71 5.61
N MET A 47 -4.03 -8.78 4.97
CA MET A 47 -3.41 -8.96 3.65
C MET A 47 -1.90 -9.16 3.76
N ILE A 48 -1.36 -9.99 2.87
CA ILE A 48 0.09 -10.12 2.66
C ILE A 48 0.43 -9.58 1.28
N TYR A 49 1.41 -8.67 1.23
CA TYR A 49 2.01 -8.25 -0.03
C TYR A 49 3.04 -9.25 -0.52
N PHE A 50 2.99 -9.56 -1.80
CA PHE A 50 4.02 -10.34 -2.48
C PHE A 50 4.71 -9.45 -3.48
N ILE A 51 6.03 -9.33 -3.37
CA ILE A 51 6.84 -8.40 -4.17
C ILE A 51 7.92 -9.17 -4.90
N GLY A 52 7.91 -9.08 -6.22
CA GLY A 52 8.95 -9.60 -7.09
C GLY A 52 9.47 -8.54 -8.04
N MET A 53 10.33 -8.97 -8.94
CA MET A 53 10.86 -8.19 -10.04
C MET A 53 10.85 -8.97 -11.34
N VAL A 54 10.68 -8.24 -12.44
CA VAL A 54 10.84 -8.78 -13.79
C VAL A 54 12.30 -9.20 -13.98
N THR A 55 12.54 -10.48 -14.21
CA THR A 55 13.86 -11.06 -14.43
C THR A 55 14.17 -11.27 -15.91
N GLN A 56 13.15 -11.37 -16.75
CA GLN A 56 13.29 -11.49 -18.20
C GLN A 56 12.04 -10.93 -18.90
N ALA A 57 12.22 -10.29 -20.05
CA ALA A 57 11.12 -9.75 -20.85
C ALA A 57 11.46 -9.93 -22.34
N ASP A 58 10.90 -10.99 -22.93
CA ASP A 58 11.21 -11.41 -24.28
C ASP A 58 9.95 -11.36 -25.14
N GLY A 59 9.92 -10.49 -26.15
CA GLY A 59 8.87 -10.45 -27.17
C GLY A 59 7.44 -10.41 -26.61
N ALA A 60 6.82 -11.58 -26.44
CA ALA A 60 5.45 -11.76 -25.95
C ALA A 60 5.34 -12.28 -24.50
N THR A 61 6.44 -12.65 -23.86
CA THR A 61 6.47 -13.28 -22.54
C THR A 61 7.32 -12.50 -21.54
N VAL A 62 6.90 -12.55 -20.28
CA VAL A 62 7.59 -11.91 -19.15
C VAL A 62 7.80 -12.96 -18.08
N GLN A 63 9.01 -13.00 -17.53
CA GLN A 63 9.34 -13.81 -16.37
C GLN A 63 9.54 -12.93 -15.15
N VAL A 64 9.01 -13.38 -14.01
CA VAL A 64 9.09 -12.72 -12.71
C VAL A 64 9.52 -13.73 -11.67
N ASP A 65 10.31 -13.32 -10.68
CA ASP A 65 10.80 -14.14 -9.56
C ASP A 65 9.76 -14.35 -8.44
N LEU A 66 8.52 -14.61 -8.84
CA LEU A 66 7.41 -15.03 -7.97
C LEU A 66 6.80 -16.29 -8.57
N GLY A 67 6.36 -17.23 -7.74
CA GLY A 67 5.92 -18.55 -8.22
C GLY A 67 5.05 -19.27 -7.21
N VAL A 68 4.88 -20.59 -7.36
CA VAL A 68 3.97 -21.37 -6.51
C VAL A 68 4.38 -21.32 -5.03
N ALA A 69 5.68 -21.30 -4.72
CA ALA A 69 6.19 -21.16 -3.36
C ALA A 69 5.73 -19.85 -2.69
N HIS A 70 5.48 -18.82 -3.50
CA HIS A 70 4.96 -17.52 -3.09
C HIS A 70 3.41 -17.49 -3.08
N HIS A 71 2.74 -18.62 -3.26
CA HIS A 71 1.26 -18.70 -3.33
C HIS A 71 0.65 -18.02 -4.56
N LEU A 72 1.42 -17.98 -5.67
CA LEU A 72 0.95 -17.54 -6.98
C LEU A 72 0.42 -18.75 -7.78
N ARG A 73 -0.70 -18.55 -8.47
CA ARG A 73 -1.42 -19.56 -9.25
C ARG A 73 -1.57 -19.08 -10.71
N PRO A 74 -1.76 -20.00 -11.67
CA PRO A 74 -2.16 -19.63 -13.02
C PRO A 74 -3.46 -18.80 -13.00
N GLN A 75 -3.62 -17.89 -13.97
CA GLN A 75 -4.72 -16.93 -14.12
C GLN A 75 -4.76 -15.80 -13.07
N ASP A 76 -3.88 -15.84 -12.07
CA ASP A 76 -3.72 -14.70 -11.18
C ASP A 76 -3.29 -13.47 -11.94
N ARG A 77 -3.71 -12.31 -11.43
CA ARG A 77 -3.26 -11.02 -11.95
C ARG A 77 -2.25 -10.42 -10.98
N VAL A 78 -1.20 -9.82 -11.54
CA VAL A 78 -0.20 -9.07 -10.79
C VAL A 78 -0.08 -7.66 -11.32
N ALA A 79 0.15 -6.70 -10.44
CA ALA A 79 0.40 -5.32 -10.79
C ALA A 79 1.89 -5.09 -11.04
N VAL A 80 2.21 -4.32 -12.08
CA VAL A 80 3.60 -4.03 -12.45
C VAL A 80 3.85 -2.52 -12.38
N PHE A 81 4.97 -2.16 -11.78
CA PHE A 81 5.40 -0.79 -11.54
C PHE A 81 6.82 -0.58 -12.03
N ARG A 82 7.07 0.59 -12.63
CA ARG A 82 8.42 1.04 -12.95
C ARG A 82 8.85 2.10 -11.95
N SER A 83 10.06 1.96 -11.42
CA SER A 83 10.69 3.01 -10.63
C SER A 83 11.45 3.97 -11.54
N GLN A 84 11.15 5.27 -11.46
CA GLN A 84 11.87 6.36 -12.11
C GLN A 84 12.12 7.44 -11.05
N ASP A 85 13.39 7.76 -10.78
CA ASP A 85 13.79 8.79 -9.81
C ASP A 85 13.16 8.65 -8.40
N GLY A 86 12.99 7.40 -7.93
CA GLY A 86 12.36 7.11 -6.64
C GLY A 86 10.83 7.25 -6.63
N ILE A 87 10.23 7.38 -7.80
CA ILE A 87 8.80 7.46 -8.02
C ILE A 87 8.34 6.18 -8.72
N PHE A 88 7.22 5.60 -8.29
CA PHE A 88 6.68 4.39 -8.92
C PHE A 88 5.51 4.75 -9.82
N ALA A 89 5.63 4.41 -11.10
CA ALA A 89 4.58 4.57 -12.09
C ALA A 89 3.99 3.19 -12.44
N PRO A 90 2.65 3.02 -12.45
CA PRO A 90 2.04 1.76 -12.85
C PRO A 90 2.19 1.57 -14.36
N LEU A 91 2.69 0.41 -14.75
CA LEU A 91 2.68 0.00 -16.15
C LEU A 91 1.33 -0.63 -16.50
N GLY A 92 0.72 -1.35 -15.56
CA GLY A 92 -0.52 -2.09 -15.76
C GLY A 92 -0.49 -3.47 -15.10
N LEU A 93 -1.28 -4.39 -15.66
CA LEU A 93 -1.48 -5.74 -15.12
C LEU A 93 -0.85 -6.80 -16.03
N LEU A 94 -0.35 -7.87 -15.42
CA LEU A 94 0.01 -9.11 -16.10
C LEU A 94 -0.86 -10.24 -15.58
N GLU A 95 -1.36 -11.08 -16.50
CA GLU A 95 -2.04 -12.33 -16.15
C GLU A 95 -1.06 -13.49 -16.21
N VAL A 96 -1.00 -14.25 -15.14
CA VAL A 96 -0.08 -15.37 -14.97
C VAL A 96 -0.51 -16.51 -15.88
N SER A 97 0.31 -16.82 -16.88
CA SER A 97 0.06 -17.93 -17.80
C SER A 97 0.56 -19.28 -17.26
N GLY A 98 1.57 -19.25 -16.39
CA GLY A 98 2.09 -20.44 -15.73
C GLY A 98 3.07 -20.09 -14.61
N CYS A 99 3.18 -20.99 -13.64
CA CYS A 99 4.11 -20.86 -12.51
C CYS A 99 5.02 -22.07 -12.42
N ASP A 100 6.29 -21.81 -12.18
CA ASP A 100 7.24 -22.75 -11.60
C ASP A 100 7.30 -22.53 -10.08
N SER A 101 8.15 -23.26 -9.37
CA SER A 101 8.23 -23.17 -7.90
C SER A 101 8.52 -21.75 -7.41
N VAL A 102 9.43 -21.01 -8.07
CA VAL A 102 9.86 -19.66 -7.65
C VAL A 102 9.75 -18.60 -8.74
N SER A 103 9.36 -18.97 -9.95
CA SER A 103 9.18 -18.04 -11.07
C SER A 103 7.82 -18.22 -11.71
N MET A 104 7.37 -17.19 -12.41
CA MET A 104 6.13 -17.20 -13.17
C MET A 104 6.34 -16.57 -14.52
N HIS A 105 5.51 -17.01 -15.46
CA HIS A 105 5.52 -16.58 -16.84
C HIS A 105 4.16 -15.96 -17.14
N ALA A 106 4.17 -14.76 -17.69
CA ALA A 106 2.97 -14.06 -18.12
C ALA A 106 3.07 -13.70 -19.59
N ARG A 107 1.93 -13.74 -20.29
CA ARG A 107 1.84 -13.14 -21.63
C ARG A 107 1.60 -11.65 -21.47
N LYS A 108 2.34 -10.83 -22.22
CA LYS A 108 2.16 -9.38 -22.18
C LYS A 108 1.33 -8.86 -23.35
N PRO A 109 0.42 -7.90 -23.13
CA PRO A 109 -0.20 -7.12 -24.20
C PRO A 109 0.85 -6.42 -25.08
N VAL A 110 0.50 -6.11 -26.33
CA VAL A 110 1.42 -5.49 -27.31
C VAL A 110 1.97 -4.15 -26.82
N ASP A 111 1.11 -3.33 -26.22
CA ASP A 111 1.47 -1.99 -25.72
C ASP A 111 2.18 -2.03 -24.35
N PHE A 112 2.26 -3.22 -23.75
CA PHE A 112 2.90 -3.41 -22.46
C PHE A 112 4.40 -3.70 -22.65
N ARG A 113 5.23 -2.78 -22.13
CA ARG A 113 6.70 -2.82 -22.25
C ARG A 113 7.38 -2.94 -20.88
N PRO A 114 7.27 -4.10 -20.21
CA PRO A 114 8.01 -4.38 -19.00
C PRO A 114 9.49 -4.54 -19.33
N ALA A 115 10.34 -4.17 -18.39
CA ALA A 115 11.80 -4.22 -18.49
C ALA A 115 12.37 -4.93 -17.26
N PHE A 116 13.59 -5.44 -17.41
CA PHE A 116 14.33 -6.03 -16.30
C PHE A 116 14.39 -5.07 -15.10
N GLY A 117 14.04 -5.59 -13.92
CA GLY A 117 14.05 -4.82 -12.68
C GLY A 117 12.79 -3.99 -12.40
N ASP A 118 11.78 -4.01 -13.27
CA ASP A 118 10.45 -3.50 -12.95
C ASP A 118 9.87 -4.30 -11.77
N THR A 119 9.17 -3.62 -10.86
CA THR A 119 8.63 -4.20 -9.62
C THR A 119 7.26 -4.80 -9.87
N VAL A 120 7.03 -6.01 -9.37
CA VAL A 120 5.76 -6.72 -9.50
C VAL A 120 5.17 -6.91 -8.11
N VAL A 121 3.89 -6.58 -7.94
CA VAL A 121 3.19 -6.68 -6.65
C VAL A 121 1.85 -7.37 -6.85
N TYR A 122 1.50 -8.28 -5.95
CA TYR A 122 0.13 -8.75 -5.77
C TYR A 122 -0.17 -8.95 -4.30
N VAL A 123 -1.44 -9.17 -3.99
CA VAL A 123 -1.93 -9.36 -2.63
C VAL A 123 -2.66 -10.69 -2.48
N ARG A 124 -2.57 -11.25 -1.28
CA ARG A 124 -3.35 -12.40 -0.84
C ARG A 124 -3.95 -12.13 0.52
N SER A 125 -5.15 -12.66 0.74
CA SER A 125 -5.75 -12.67 2.07
C SER A 125 -5.08 -13.74 2.92
N LEU A 126 -4.97 -13.51 4.22
CA LEU A 126 -4.52 -14.54 5.16
C LEU A 126 -5.39 -15.78 5.13
N GLY A 127 -6.70 -15.61 4.87
CA GLY A 127 -7.64 -16.72 4.67
C GLY A 127 -7.22 -17.68 3.54
N ASP A 128 -6.49 -17.21 2.53
CA ASP A 128 -6.09 -18.03 1.37
C ASP A 128 -4.97 -19.03 1.70
N PHE A 129 -4.18 -18.77 2.76
CA PHE A 129 -3.00 -19.58 3.08
C PHE A 129 -3.33 -20.90 3.79
N GLY A 130 -4.52 -21.02 4.38
CA GLY A 130 -4.91 -22.20 5.14
C GLY A 130 -3.85 -22.61 6.18
N ASN A 131 -3.22 -23.77 5.97
CA ASN A 131 -2.12 -24.28 6.79
C ASN A 131 -0.80 -24.29 5.98
N ALA A 132 0.29 -23.82 6.58
CA ALA A 132 1.64 -23.85 6.01
C ALA A 132 2.07 -25.23 5.49
N ASP A 133 1.70 -26.33 6.18
CA ASP A 133 2.03 -27.68 5.72
C ASP A 133 1.28 -28.05 4.44
N ARG A 134 0.00 -27.66 4.33
CA ARG A 134 -0.77 -27.86 3.09
C ARG A 134 -0.19 -27.05 1.93
N HIS A 135 0.25 -25.82 2.19
CA HIS A 135 0.91 -24.98 1.18
C HIS A 135 2.22 -25.62 0.71
N ARG A 136 3.03 -26.15 1.64
CA ARG A 136 4.25 -26.90 1.30
C ARG A 136 3.94 -28.11 0.43
N ASP A 137 2.96 -28.91 0.82
CA ASP A 137 2.60 -30.14 0.11
C ASP A 137 2.08 -29.82 -1.30
N TYR A 138 1.29 -28.76 -1.45
CA TYR A 138 0.85 -28.25 -2.76
C TYR A 138 2.02 -27.81 -3.65
N VAL A 139 3.01 -27.11 -3.10
CA VAL A 139 4.22 -26.70 -3.83
C VAL A 139 5.01 -27.93 -4.31
N LEU A 140 5.12 -28.96 -3.46
CA LEU A 140 5.80 -30.21 -3.81
C LEU A 140 5.04 -30.96 -4.91
N GLU A 141 3.73 -31.11 -4.78
CA GLU A 141 2.88 -31.78 -5.78
C GLU A 141 2.96 -31.08 -7.14
N THR A 142 2.84 -29.75 -7.15
CA THR A 142 2.93 -28.96 -8.39
C THR A 142 4.32 -29.09 -9.03
N SER A 143 5.38 -29.17 -8.22
CA SER A 143 6.75 -29.38 -8.71
C SER A 143 6.94 -30.80 -9.29
N LEU A 144 6.23 -31.80 -8.79
CA LEU A 144 6.24 -33.17 -9.34
C LEU A 144 5.47 -33.25 -10.66
N LEU A 145 4.37 -32.51 -10.80
CA LEU A 145 3.54 -32.48 -12.00
C LEU A 145 4.11 -31.61 -13.11
N ALA A 146 5.09 -30.75 -12.81
CA ALA A 146 5.74 -29.90 -13.79
C ALA A 146 6.38 -30.73 -14.93
N PRO A 147 6.27 -30.30 -16.22
CA PRO A 147 6.86 -30.99 -17.36
C PRO A 147 8.36 -31.22 -17.18
N ALA A 148 8.89 -32.36 -17.67
CA ALA A 148 10.29 -32.75 -17.49
C ALA A 148 11.30 -31.69 -18.00
N GLU A 149 10.97 -30.94 -19.06
CA GLU A 149 11.79 -29.83 -19.58
C GLU A 149 11.87 -28.63 -18.63
N ARG A 150 10.89 -28.48 -17.72
CA ARG A 150 10.86 -27.44 -16.68
C ARG A 150 11.36 -27.94 -15.31
N ARG A 151 11.61 -29.25 -15.17
CA ARG A 151 12.28 -29.84 -14.01
C ARG A 151 13.79 -29.61 -14.09
N GLY A 152 14.20 -28.34 -14.21
CA GLY A 152 15.60 -27.99 -14.03
C GLY A 152 16.00 -28.36 -12.61
N TYR A 153 16.85 -29.39 -12.44
CA TYR A 153 17.49 -29.73 -11.17
C TYR A 153 18.54 -28.66 -10.82
N SER A 154 18.08 -27.44 -10.51
CA SER A 154 18.93 -26.38 -10.00
C SER A 154 18.92 -26.42 -8.48
N THR A 155 20.09 -26.64 -7.88
CA THR A 155 20.28 -26.54 -6.42
C THR A 155 19.94 -25.13 -5.91
N PHE A 156 20.10 -24.12 -6.76
CA PHE A 156 19.74 -22.74 -6.49
C PHE A 156 18.21 -22.57 -6.35
N GLY A 157 17.44 -23.03 -7.34
CA GLY A 157 15.97 -22.95 -7.28
C GLY A 157 15.35 -23.74 -6.12
N ARG A 158 15.99 -24.85 -5.70
CA ARG A 158 15.59 -25.58 -4.48
C ARG A 158 15.81 -24.77 -3.21
N ARG A 159 16.94 -24.06 -3.10
CA ARG A 159 17.24 -23.20 -1.95
C ARG A 159 16.26 -22.03 -1.88
N GLU A 160 15.95 -21.40 -3.01
CA GLU A 160 14.96 -20.31 -3.07
C GLU A 160 13.56 -20.80 -2.70
N THR A 161 13.13 -21.94 -3.25
CA THR A 161 11.86 -22.57 -2.90
C THR A 161 11.77 -22.83 -1.39
N ALA A 162 12.82 -23.42 -0.80
CA ALA A 162 12.87 -23.68 0.62
C ALA A 162 12.86 -22.40 1.46
N ALA A 163 13.59 -21.36 1.04
CA ALA A 163 13.63 -20.08 1.73
C ALA A 163 12.26 -19.37 1.73
N ALA A 164 11.55 -19.40 0.60
CA ALA A 164 10.20 -18.84 0.48
C ALA A 164 9.20 -19.59 1.38
N LEU A 165 9.21 -20.92 1.33
CA LEU A 165 8.36 -21.77 2.16
C LEU A 165 8.64 -21.58 3.66
N GLU A 166 9.91 -21.52 4.04
CA GLU A 166 10.31 -21.31 5.44
C GLU A 166 9.91 -19.92 5.94
N THR A 167 10.02 -18.89 5.09
CA THR A 167 9.55 -17.55 5.43
C THR A 167 8.06 -17.55 5.72
N ILE A 168 7.24 -18.14 4.85
CA ILE A 168 5.80 -18.24 5.08
C ILE A 168 5.51 -19.05 6.34
N ARG A 169 6.13 -20.23 6.50
CA ARG A 169 5.92 -21.11 7.67
C ARG A 169 6.22 -20.39 8.99
N ARG A 170 7.31 -19.63 9.04
CA ARG A 170 7.75 -18.91 10.23
C ARG A 170 6.88 -17.70 10.55
N GLU A 171 6.50 -16.92 9.55
CA GLU A 171 5.79 -15.65 9.76
C GLU A 171 4.27 -15.82 9.82
N LEU A 172 3.70 -16.89 9.24
CA LEU A 172 2.24 -17.11 9.18
C LEU A 172 1.56 -17.06 10.56
N PRO A 173 2.08 -17.70 11.64
CA PRO A 173 1.46 -17.59 12.96
C PRO A 173 1.46 -16.17 13.53
N ARG A 174 2.46 -15.36 13.17
CA ARG A 174 2.53 -13.94 13.56
C ARG A 174 1.52 -13.13 12.75
N TRP A 175 1.43 -13.36 11.45
CA TRP A 175 0.48 -12.67 10.58
C TRP A 175 -0.97 -12.97 10.94
N GLN A 176 -1.30 -14.22 11.29
CA GLN A 176 -2.64 -14.62 11.74
C GLN A 176 -3.07 -13.97 13.06
N ARG A 177 -2.15 -13.42 13.85
CA ARG A 177 -2.44 -12.67 15.07
C ARG A 177 -2.39 -11.15 14.87
N ALA A 178 -1.99 -10.70 13.68
CA ALA A 178 -1.92 -9.28 13.37
C ALA A 178 -3.35 -8.74 13.24
N THR A 179 -3.63 -7.65 13.95
CA THR A 179 -4.91 -6.92 13.84
C THR A 179 -4.87 -5.86 12.74
N THR A 180 -3.71 -5.69 12.08
CA THR A 180 -3.50 -4.69 11.04
C THR A 180 -3.97 -5.20 9.68
N ARG A 181 -4.51 -4.28 8.88
CA ARG A 181 -4.94 -4.54 7.48
C ARG A 181 -3.87 -5.21 6.64
N ILE A 182 -2.62 -4.77 6.78
CA ILE A 182 -1.45 -5.44 6.21
C ILE A 182 -0.79 -6.24 7.31
N ALA A 183 -0.82 -7.56 7.17
CA ALA A 183 -0.20 -8.46 8.14
C ALA A 183 1.29 -8.67 7.85
N GLY A 184 1.70 -8.65 6.57
CA GLY A 184 3.07 -8.95 6.19
C GLY A 184 3.46 -8.63 4.75
N THR A 185 4.72 -8.92 4.44
CA THR A 185 5.28 -8.82 3.09
C THR A 185 6.23 -9.97 2.83
N VAL A 186 6.05 -10.64 1.71
CA VAL A 186 6.91 -11.69 1.17
C VAL A 186 7.60 -11.15 -0.07
N ARG A 187 8.90 -11.43 -0.22
CA ARG A 187 9.72 -10.93 -1.32
C ARG A 187 10.31 -12.10 -2.09
N GLY A 188 10.24 -12.03 -3.42
CA GLY A 188 11.02 -12.87 -4.33
C GLY A 188 12.52 -12.63 -4.14
N ALA A 189 13.35 -13.53 -4.65
CA ALA A 189 14.79 -13.53 -4.38
C ALA A 189 15.49 -12.23 -4.79
N THR A 190 15.15 -11.69 -5.97
CA THR A 190 15.72 -10.45 -6.48
C THR A 190 15.22 -9.26 -5.67
N ALA A 191 13.93 -9.22 -5.34
CA ALA A 191 13.35 -8.17 -4.49
C ALA A 191 13.96 -8.17 -3.07
N ALA A 192 14.19 -9.35 -2.49
CA ALA A 192 14.84 -9.51 -1.20
C ALA A 192 16.29 -8.98 -1.22
N SER A 193 17.02 -9.21 -2.32
CA SER A 193 18.41 -8.76 -2.47
C SER A 193 18.56 -7.22 -2.51
N ARG A 194 17.53 -6.49 -2.99
CA ARG A 194 17.50 -5.02 -2.99
C ARG A 194 17.12 -4.40 -1.65
N GLY A 195 16.69 -5.20 -0.69
CA GLY A 195 16.30 -4.76 0.64
C GLY A 195 14.92 -4.08 0.69
N GLU A 196 14.43 -3.90 1.91
CA GLU A 196 13.09 -3.38 2.19
C GLU A 196 12.87 -1.93 1.74
N ALA A 197 13.91 -1.09 1.87
CA ALA A 197 13.85 0.33 1.51
C ALA A 197 13.49 0.55 0.03
N ALA A 198 13.90 -0.38 -0.85
CA ALA A 198 13.62 -0.29 -2.28
C ALA A 198 12.12 -0.40 -2.59
N SER A 199 11.37 -1.23 -1.87
CA SER A 199 9.92 -1.41 -2.07
C SER A 199 9.06 -0.52 -1.16
N ALA A 200 9.62 0.05 -0.09
CA ALA A 200 8.87 0.82 0.90
C ALA A 200 8.21 2.08 0.31
N GLY A 201 8.81 2.71 -0.70
CA GLY A 201 8.21 3.83 -1.41
C GLY A 201 6.90 3.45 -2.11
N LEU A 202 6.92 2.34 -2.86
CA LEU A 202 5.77 1.80 -3.57
C LEU A 202 4.65 1.39 -2.61
N LEU A 203 4.97 0.65 -1.54
CA LEU A 203 3.96 0.21 -0.58
C LEU A 203 3.27 1.37 0.13
N ARG A 204 4.01 2.44 0.46
CA ARG A 204 3.43 3.67 1.01
C ARG A 204 2.48 4.35 0.01
N GLN A 205 2.85 4.40 -1.27
CA GLN A 205 2.01 4.97 -2.31
C GLN A 205 0.72 4.15 -2.51
N ILE A 206 0.81 2.81 -2.50
CA ILE A 206 -0.37 1.92 -2.55
C ILE A 206 -1.27 2.15 -1.33
N ASP A 207 -0.72 2.19 -0.11
CA ASP A 207 -1.48 2.43 1.12
C ASP A 207 -2.19 3.79 1.09
N GLN A 208 -1.50 4.83 0.59
CA GLN A 208 -2.06 6.17 0.44
C GLN A 208 -3.26 6.19 -0.53
N TYR A 209 -3.17 5.50 -1.67
CA TYR A 209 -4.30 5.40 -2.59
C TYR A 209 -5.46 4.57 -2.04
N ARG A 210 -5.19 3.52 -1.25
CA ARG A 210 -6.27 2.76 -0.58
C ARG A 210 -7.01 3.62 0.45
N ARG A 211 -6.27 4.37 1.27
CA ARG A 211 -6.89 5.31 2.23
C ARG A 211 -7.79 6.30 1.50
N LEU A 212 -7.38 6.85 0.37
CA LEU A 212 -8.23 7.75 -0.40
C LEU A 212 -9.59 7.14 -0.77
N GLU A 213 -9.63 5.84 -1.14
CA GLU A 213 -10.89 5.16 -1.42
C GLU A 213 -11.78 5.04 -0.19
N GLU A 214 -11.19 4.79 0.98
CA GLU A 214 -11.92 4.76 2.26
C GLU A 214 -12.56 6.12 2.57
N PHE A 215 -11.89 7.23 2.18
CA PHE A 215 -12.43 8.59 2.28
C PHE A 215 -13.36 8.98 1.11
N GLY A 216 -13.75 8.02 0.25
CA GLY A 216 -14.68 8.23 -0.85
C GLY A 216 -14.10 9.02 -2.02
N VAL A 217 -12.77 9.07 -2.16
CA VAL A 217 -12.07 9.72 -3.28
C VAL A 217 -11.66 8.65 -4.30
N PRO A 218 -12.14 8.72 -5.56
CA PRO A 218 -11.85 7.70 -6.56
C PRO A 218 -10.37 7.72 -6.99
N ILE A 219 -9.75 6.53 -7.10
CA ILE A 219 -8.36 6.36 -7.58
C ILE A 219 -8.19 6.73 -9.06
N LEU A 220 -9.28 6.76 -9.85
CA LEU A 220 -9.29 7.16 -11.27
C LEU A 220 -8.50 8.46 -11.53
N VAL A 221 -8.44 9.31 -10.51
CA VAL A 221 -7.66 10.53 -10.42
C VAL A 221 -6.17 10.38 -10.74
N ALA A 222 -5.54 9.29 -10.29
CA ALA A 222 -4.14 9.02 -10.60
C ALA A 222 -3.95 8.45 -12.03
N GLY A 223 -5.05 8.18 -12.74
CA GLY A 223 -5.10 7.70 -14.12
C GLY A 223 -5.59 6.26 -14.24
N PRO A 224 -5.99 5.83 -15.46
CA PRO A 224 -6.61 4.52 -15.69
C PRO A 224 -5.68 3.34 -15.35
N ARG A 225 -4.36 3.54 -15.44
CA ARG A 225 -3.37 2.52 -15.04
C ARG A 225 -3.34 2.31 -13.54
N TRP A 226 -3.47 3.38 -12.76
CA TRP A 226 -3.55 3.31 -11.30
C TRP A 226 -4.83 2.61 -10.86
N GLU A 227 -5.96 2.93 -11.48
CA GLU A 227 -7.22 2.23 -11.21
C GLU A 227 -7.11 0.72 -11.51
N ALA A 228 -6.56 0.35 -12.66
CA ALA A 228 -6.38 -1.06 -13.04
C ALA A 228 -5.45 -1.81 -12.08
N VAL A 229 -4.29 -1.25 -11.70
CA VAL A 229 -3.41 -1.94 -10.73
C VAL A 229 -4.06 -2.02 -9.36
N MET A 230 -4.79 -0.98 -8.95
CA MET A 230 -5.45 -0.95 -7.66
C MET A 230 -6.63 -1.93 -7.61
N SER A 231 -7.30 -2.25 -8.71
CA SER A 231 -8.33 -3.29 -8.71
C SER A 231 -7.81 -4.68 -8.30
N VAL A 232 -6.54 -4.98 -8.60
CA VAL A 232 -5.86 -6.23 -8.23
C VAL A 232 -5.22 -6.12 -6.85
N LEU A 233 -4.75 -4.93 -6.49
CA LEU A 233 -4.16 -4.68 -5.18
C LEU A 233 -5.20 -4.40 -4.11
N ARG A 234 -6.47 -4.16 -4.43
CA ARG A 234 -7.53 -4.10 -3.42
C ARG A 234 -7.57 -5.44 -2.70
N GLN A 235 -7.93 -5.39 -1.42
CA GLN A 235 -8.39 -6.60 -0.74
C GLN A 235 -9.42 -7.26 -1.66
N PRO A 236 -9.42 -8.60 -1.83
CA PRO A 236 -10.59 -9.25 -2.38
C PRO A 236 -11.73 -8.82 -1.47
N ALA A 237 -12.50 -7.82 -1.90
CA ALA A 237 -13.71 -7.42 -1.22
C ALA A 237 -14.55 -8.68 -1.20
N ASP A 238 -15.00 -9.06 -0.01
CA ASP A 238 -16.23 -9.81 0.18
C ASP A 238 -16.63 -10.69 -1.01
N LEU A 239 -16.12 -11.92 -1.03
CA LEU A 239 -16.99 -13.00 -1.46
C LEU A 239 -18.16 -12.98 -0.48
N ASP A 240 -19.19 -12.24 -0.85
CA ASP A 240 -20.56 -12.29 -0.35
C ASP A 240 -20.82 -11.95 1.13
N LEU A 241 -20.92 -10.66 1.44
CA LEU A 241 -21.80 -10.21 2.54
C LEU A 241 -23.06 -9.47 2.08
N PHE A 242 -23.19 -9.14 0.78
CA PHE A 242 -24.43 -8.60 0.21
C PHE A 242 -25.05 -9.42 -0.93
N ALA A 243 -24.35 -10.40 -1.54
CA ALA A 243 -24.94 -11.21 -2.61
C ALA A 243 -25.47 -12.59 -2.15
N VAL A 244 -25.18 -13.03 -0.92
CA VAL A 244 -25.72 -14.31 -0.37
C VAL A 244 -26.89 -14.13 0.60
N SER A 245 -27.17 -12.92 1.11
CA SER A 245 -28.40 -12.67 1.91
C SER A 245 -29.61 -12.25 1.06
N ALA A 246 -29.41 -11.69 -0.13
CA ALA A 246 -30.51 -11.25 -1.00
C ALA A 246 -31.18 -12.38 -1.80
N ALA A 247 -30.62 -13.60 -1.77
CA ALA A 247 -31.18 -14.74 -2.50
C ALA A 247 -32.09 -15.65 -1.66
N LYS A 248 -32.33 -15.34 -0.38
CA LYS A 248 -33.13 -16.23 0.48
C LYS A 248 -34.32 -15.64 1.21
N GLU A 249 -34.52 -14.33 1.25
CA GLU A 249 -35.77 -13.78 1.76
C GLU A 249 -36.23 -12.64 0.86
N GLY A 250 -37.38 -12.85 0.23
CA GLY A 250 -38.06 -11.82 -0.54
C GLY A 250 -38.47 -10.70 0.41
N ILE A 251 -37.75 -9.59 0.35
CA ILE A 251 -38.15 -8.34 0.96
C ILE A 251 -38.26 -7.33 -0.18
N THR A 252 -39.51 -6.93 -0.40
CA THR A 252 -39.93 -5.91 -1.34
C THR A 252 -39.13 -4.63 -1.13
N SER A 253 -38.70 -4.07 -2.25
CA SER A 253 -38.15 -2.73 -2.40
C SER A 253 -39.05 -1.69 -1.72
N GLU A 254 -38.60 -1.11 -0.61
CA GLU A 254 -38.81 0.30 -0.26
C GLU A 254 -38.05 0.78 1.01
N ASP A 255 -37.54 -0.10 1.88
CA ASP A 255 -36.87 0.33 3.14
C ASP A 255 -35.33 0.15 3.17
N ALA A 256 -34.65 0.26 2.02
CA ALA A 256 -33.19 0.16 1.92
C ALA A 256 -32.44 1.49 2.19
N SER A 257 -32.97 2.36 3.08
CA SER A 257 -32.36 3.67 3.37
C SER A 257 -31.76 3.81 4.78
N GLU A 258 -31.78 2.80 5.64
CA GLU A 258 -31.45 3.03 7.07
C GLU A 258 -30.39 2.10 7.70
N PHE A 259 -29.69 1.27 6.91
CA PHE A 259 -28.60 0.43 7.44
C PHE A 259 -27.26 0.66 6.73
N ALA A 260 -26.85 1.93 6.69
CA ALA A 260 -25.47 2.33 6.39
C ALA A 260 -24.84 3.04 7.61
N GLU A 261 -24.85 2.39 8.77
CA GLU A 261 -23.92 2.72 9.86
C GLU A 261 -22.61 1.97 9.65
N ALA A 262 -21.95 2.27 8.52
CA ALA A 262 -20.51 2.10 8.39
C ALA A 262 -19.88 3.43 8.84
N ASP A 263 -19.26 3.41 10.02
CA ASP A 263 -18.37 4.43 10.60
C ASP A 263 -18.39 5.82 9.90
N GLN A 264 -19.37 6.65 10.28
CA GLN A 264 -19.71 7.95 9.66
C GLN A 264 -18.65 9.05 9.84
N SER A 265 -17.50 8.75 10.47
CA SER A 265 -16.43 9.73 10.71
C SER A 265 -15.50 9.97 9.50
N SER A 266 -15.47 9.05 8.52
CA SER A 266 -14.56 9.06 7.36
C SER A 266 -15.17 9.67 6.08
N LEU A 267 -16.50 9.69 5.96
CA LEU A 267 -17.23 10.29 4.83
C LEU A 267 -17.27 11.85 4.75
N PRO A 268 -17.11 12.64 5.83
CA PRO A 268 -17.29 14.09 5.74
C PRO A 268 -16.12 14.80 5.03
N ILE A 269 -14.88 14.36 5.24
CA ILE A 269 -13.69 15.04 4.69
C ILE A 269 -13.71 15.05 3.16
N GLY A 270 -13.91 13.87 2.54
CA GLY A 270 -13.93 13.74 1.09
C GLY A 270 -15.09 14.50 0.42
N ARG A 271 -16.25 14.58 1.07
CA ARG A 271 -17.40 15.36 0.58
C ARG A 271 -17.14 16.86 0.67
N THR A 272 -16.70 17.36 1.82
CA THR A 272 -16.42 18.80 2.02
C THR A 272 -15.35 19.30 1.05
N ILE A 273 -14.24 18.58 0.91
CA ILE A 273 -13.17 18.96 -0.02
C ILE A 273 -13.68 18.99 -1.48
N ARG A 274 -14.49 17.99 -1.86
CA ARG A 274 -15.06 17.95 -3.22
C ARG A 274 -15.96 19.15 -3.49
N THR A 275 -16.80 19.54 -2.54
CA THR A 275 -17.64 20.75 -2.65
C THR A 275 -16.78 22.01 -2.82
N LEU A 276 -15.78 22.20 -1.95
CA LEU A 276 -14.88 23.36 -2.02
C LEU A 276 -14.14 23.46 -3.36
N ILE A 277 -13.78 22.31 -3.94
CA ILE A 277 -13.11 22.26 -5.24
C ILE A 277 -14.07 22.55 -6.38
N GLN A 278 -15.29 22.01 -6.34
CA GLN A 278 -16.31 22.32 -7.34
C GLN A 278 -16.63 23.82 -7.36
N GLU A 279 -16.63 24.47 -6.20
CA GLU A 279 -16.83 25.92 -6.09
C GLU A 279 -15.63 26.71 -6.61
N ARG A 280 -14.41 26.32 -6.23
CA ARG A 280 -13.19 27.09 -6.55
C ARG A 280 -12.67 26.84 -7.97
N MET A 281 -12.82 25.64 -8.48
CA MET A 281 -12.28 25.17 -9.77
C MET A 281 -13.39 24.82 -10.75
N PHE A 282 -14.51 25.56 -10.70
CA PHE A 282 -15.70 25.32 -11.51
C PHE A 282 -15.44 25.40 -13.03
N ASP A 283 -14.36 26.09 -13.43
CA ASP A 283 -13.93 26.29 -14.82
C ASP A 283 -13.03 25.15 -15.34
N ARG A 284 -12.53 24.28 -14.45
CA ARG A 284 -11.69 23.13 -14.79
C ARG A 284 -12.54 21.90 -15.10
N SER A 285 -11.98 20.96 -15.87
CA SER A 285 -12.69 19.72 -16.20
C SER A 285 -12.94 18.86 -14.94
N PRO A 286 -13.99 18.02 -14.92
CA PRO A 286 -14.30 17.16 -13.79
C PRO A 286 -13.12 16.27 -13.37
N GLU A 287 -12.31 15.82 -14.32
CA GLU A 287 -11.15 14.98 -14.04
C GLU A 287 -10.03 15.76 -13.34
N VAL A 288 -9.83 17.04 -13.70
CA VAL A 288 -8.90 17.94 -13.00
C VAL A 288 -9.41 18.28 -11.59
N GLN A 289 -10.71 18.49 -11.43
CA GLN A 289 -11.33 18.68 -10.11
C GLN A 289 -11.16 17.44 -9.23
N ASN A 290 -11.36 16.23 -9.79
CA ASN A 290 -11.12 14.98 -9.08
C ASN A 290 -9.63 14.86 -8.67
N LEU A 291 -8.68 15.30 -9.53
CA LEU A 291 -7.26 15.43 -9.18
C LEU A 291 -7.01 16.34 -8.00
N ALA A 292 -7.53 17.55 -8.04
CA ALA A 292 -7.41 18.48 -6.92
C ALA A 292 -8.00 17.88 -5.63
N ALA A 293 -9.09 17.11 -5.72
CA ALA A 293 -9.75 16.53 -4.55
C ALA A 293 -8.92 15.44 -3.89
N ALA A 294 -8.30 14.57 -4.70
CA ALA A 294 -7.38 13.57 -4.17
C ALA A 294 -6.14 14.22 -3.56
N LEU A 295 -5.52 15.18 -4.25
CA LEU A 295 -4.31 15.83 -3.75
C LEU A 295 -4.57 16.60 -2.44
N SER A 296 -5.68 17.33 -2.38
CA SER A 296 -6.09 18.08 -1.19
C SER A 296 -6.37 17.13 -0.02
N THR A 297 -7.12 16.04 -0.26
CA THR A 297 -7.36 15.00 0.76
C THR A 297 -6.05 14.36 1.23
N MET A 298 -5.15 14.01 0.31
CA MET A 298 -3.83 13.44 0.66
C MET A 298 -3.00 14.37 1.53
N MET A 299 -3.05 15.68 1.28
CA MET A 299 -2.32 16.69 2.05
C MET A 299 -2.93 16.94 3.44
N ILE A 300 -4.24 16.74 3.60
CA ILE A 300 -4.91 16.79 4.90
C ILE A 300 -4.57 15.55 5.72
N LEU A 301 -4.61 14.36 5.10
CA LEU A 301 -4.31 13.10 5.77
C LEU A 301 -2.82 12.96 6.12
N ASN A 302 -1.94 13.50 5.29
CA ASN A 302 -0.50 13.44 5.49
C ASN A 302 0.08 14.85 5.58
N ALA A 303 0.56 15.24 6.75
CA ALA A 303 1.28 16.50 6.92
C ALA A 303 2.56 16.51 6.05
N GLN A 304 2.49 17.14 4.87
CA GLN A 304 3.61 17.26 3.95
C GLN A 304 4.49 18.46 4.33
N ARG A 305 5.79 18.22 4.54
CA ARG A 305 6.75 19.30 4.85
C ARG A 305 6.97 20.26 3.67
N ASN A 306 6.80 19.78 2.43
CA ASN A 306 6.93 20.57 1.22
C ASN A 306 5.76 20.27 0.28
N GLU A 307 4.71 21.07 0.40
CA GLU A 307 3.48 20.95 -0.37
C GLU A 307 3.69 21.08 -1.88
N ALA A 308 4.52 22.02 -2.32
CA ALA A 308 4.76 22.26 -3.75
C ALA A 308 5.51 21.10 -4.41
N ALA A 309 6.54 20.58 -3.73
CA ALA A 309 7.27 19.41 -4.22
C ALA A 309 6.37 18.16 -4.25
N PHE A 310 5.51 17.99 -3.25
CA PHE A 310 4.52 16.91 -3.21
C PHE A 310 3.55 17.00 -4.40
N LEU A 311 2.91 18.16 -4.59
CA LEU A 311 1.96 18.37 -5.70
C LEU A 311 2.63 18.15 -7.07
N SER A 312 3.81 18.72 -7.29
CA SER A 312 4.54 18.53 -8.55
C SER A 312 4.86 17.05 -8.81
N ARG A 313 5.23 16.30 -7.76
CA ARG A 313 5.51 14.87 -7.84
C ARG A 313 4.26 14.06 -8.19
N GLU A 314 3.15 14.30 -7.48
CA GLU A 314 1.92 13.53 -7.70
C GLU A 314 1.25 13.86 -9.04
N VAL A 315 1.31 15.13 -9.49
CA VAL A 315 0.83 15.51 -10.83
C VAL A 315 1.65 14.84 -11.92
N ARG A 316 2.98 14.72 -11.75
CA ARG A 316 3.87 14.06 -12.72
C ARG A 316 3.53 12.59 -12.96
N VAL A 317 3.05 11.88 -11.94
CA VAL A 317 2.65 10.47 -12.07
C VAL A 317 1.19 10.26 -12.43
N SER A 318 0.41 11.34 -12.45
CA SER A 318 -0.98 11.31 -12.88
C SER A 318 -1.09 11.28 -14.40
N GLN A 319 -2.30 11.08 -14.90
CA GLN A 319 -2.60 11.26 -16.33
C GLN A 319 -2.50 12.72 -16.81
N PHE A 320 -2.25 13.67 -15.91
CA PHE A 320 -2.17 15.12 -16.16
C PHE A 320 -0.73 15.65 -16.03
N GLU A 321 0.25 14.93 -16.58
CA GLU A 321 1.67 15.36 -16.53
C GLU A 321 1.88 16.78 -17.12
N TRP A 322 1.06 17.18 -18.09
CA TRP A 322 1.10 18.53 -18.66
C TRP A 322 0.74 19.65 -17.67
N MET A 323 0.15 19.32 -16.51
CA MET A 323 -0.12 20.26 -15.42
C MET A 323 1.07 20.43 -14.46
N VAL A 324 2.17 19.71 -14.67
CA VAL A 324 3.38 19.88 -13.85
C VAL A 324 3.90 21.30 -14.04
N GLY A 325 3.78 22.12 -12.98
CA GLY A 325 4.19 23.52 -13.00
C GLY A 325 3.06 24.53 -13.27
N ASP A 326 1.80 24.09 -13.35
CA ASP A 326 0.64 25.00 -13.32
C ASP A 326 0.55 25.67 -11.95
N GLU A 327 1.04 26.91 -11.85
CA GLU A 327 1.05 27.69 -10.62
C GLU A 327 -0.37 27.99 -10.12
N GLN A 328 -1.32 28.18 -11.03
CA GLN A 328 -2.71 28.46 -10.68
C GLN A 328 -3.35 27.24 -10.02
N PHE A 329 -3.12 26.04 -10.55
CA PHE A 329 -3.59 24.79 -9.95
C PHE A 329 -3.06 24.60 -8.51
N VAL A 330 -1.79 24.94 -8.28
CA VAL A 330 -1.19 24.87 -6.93
C VAL A 330 -1.82 25.91 -5.99
N LEU A 331 -2.08 27.13 -6.47
CA LEU A 331 -2.76 28.17 -5.70
C LEU A 331 -4.20 27.78 -5.35
N ASP A 332 -4.92 27.15 -6.27
CA ASP A 332 -6.29 26.69 -6.07
C ASP A 332 -6.35 25.62 -4.98
N ILE A 333 -5.47 24.61 -5.04
CA ILE A 333 -5.36 23.57 -4.00
C ILE A 333 -5.04 24.19 -2.64
N ARG A 334 -4.07 25.09 -2.56
CA ARG A 334 -3.73 25.77 -1.30
C ARG A 334 -4.91 26.55 -0.73
N GLY A 335 -5.67 27.21 -1.60
CA GLY A 335 -6.86 27.93 -1.20
C GLY A 335 -7.95 27.04 -0.63
N VAL A 336 -8.19 25.87 -1.24
CA VAL A 336 -9.10 24.84 -0.70
C VAL A 336 -8.63 24.35 0.66
N LEU A 337 -7.34 24.06 0.80
CA LEU A 337 -6.77 23.59 2.07
C LEU A 337 -6.88 24.65 3.18
N GLN A 338 -6.67 25.92 2.84
CA GLN A 338 -6.81 27.02 3.79
C GLN A 338 -8.27 27.17 4.24
N GLN A 339 -9.20 27.20 3.28
CA GLN A 339 -10.63 27.31 3.57
C GLN A 339 -11.13 26.15 4.43
N TYR A 340 -10.71 24.91 4.12
CA TYR A 340 -11.05 23.75 4.93
C TYR A 340 -10.52 23.86 6.38
N ARG A 341 -9.33 24.41 6.59
CA ARG A 341 -8.76 24.66 7.92
C ARG A 341 -9.52 25.76 8.67
N ASP A 342 -9.91 26.82 7.97
CA ASP A 342 -10.67 27.93 8.53
C ASP A 342 -12.08 27.48 8.94
N ASP A 343 -12.74 26.66 8.10
CA ASP A 343 -14.06 26.08 8.39
C ASP A 343 -14.00 25.17 9.63
N LEU A 344 -12.95 24.36 9.78
CA LEU A 344 -12.72 23.54 10.98
C LEU A 344 -12.46 24.37 12.24
N ALA A 345 -11.81 25.53 12.13
CA ALA A 345 -11.54 26.42 13.26
C ALA A 345 -12.78 27.20 13.72
N SER A 346 -13.80 27.28 12.87
CA SER A 346 -15.06 27.99 13.14
C SER A 346 -16.15 27.13 13.81
N GLN A 347 -15.91 25.81 13.94
CA GLN A 347 -16.77 24.82 14.60
C GLN A 347 -16.35 24.57 16.05
#